data_AF-A0A520F8L8-F1
#
_entry.id   AF-A0A520F8L8-F1
#
_cell.length_a   1.000
_cell.length_b   1.000
_cell.length_c   1.000
_cell.angle_alpha   90.00
_cell.angle_beta   90.00
_cell.angle_gamma   90.00
#
_symmetry.space_group_name_H-M   'P 1'
#
loop_
_entity.id
_entity.type
_entity.pdbx_description
1 polymer ?
#
loop_
_entity_poly.entity_id
_entity_poly.type
_entity_poly.pdbx_seq_one_letter_code
_entity_poly.pdbx_strand_id
1 'polypeptide(L)'
;MSTPQPPAAESASEPSWGVQPAVTPDTGETHPSHPHSDGALFHTRQPESSRETRDIIPAPNELGPTGRKTRPVPDPQPLASHGPAKIIAMCNQKGGVGKTTSTINLGASLAGYGRRVLLVDLDPQGALSAGLGVAHHELDLTVYNLLVEAKVSADDIIMRTRVDNLDLMPSNIDLSAAEIQLVTEVGREQTLGRVLHPILDRYDYVLIDCQPSLGLLTVNALTCADEVLIPMECEYFSLRGLALLNDTVEKVRDRLNPRLKLAGIVVTMFDARTLHSREVMTRVVEVFGDVVYDTVITRTVRFPETSVAGEPITTWAPKSGGAQAYRALAREVIYRSGP
;
A
#
# COMPACT_ATOMS: atom_id res chain seq x y z
N MET A 1 -41.72 46.25 -28.22
CA MET A 1 -42.10 44.87 -27.83
C MET A 1 -40.81 44.10 -27.61
N SER A 2 -39.96 44.47 -26.64
CA SER A 2 -40.10 44.37 -25.17
C SER A 2 -39.93 42.93 -24.68
N THR A 3 -38.67 42.49 -24.61
CA THR A 3 -38.19 41.36 -23.81
C THR A 3 -38.10 41.77 -22.33
N PRO A 4 -38.54 40.94 -21.38
CA PRO A 4 -38.48 41.30 -19.96
C PRO A 4 -37.11 40.96 -19.33
N GLN A 5 -36.68 41.89 -18.47
CA GLN A 5 -35.47 41.89 -17.66
C GLN A 5 -35.72 41.15 -16.33
N PRO A 6 -34.77 40.37 -15.77
CA PRO A 6 -34.94 39.72 -14.47
C PRO A 6 -34.73 40.71 -13.31
N PRO A 7 -35.42 40.53 -12.15
CA PRO A 7 -35.28 41.43 -11.02
C PRO A 7 -34.00 41.17 -10.18
N ALA A 8 -33.59 42.24 -9.49
CA ALA A 8 -32.35 42.41 -8.76
C ALA A 8 -32.27 41.62 -7.44
N ALA A 9 -31.04 41.36 -7.01
CA ALA A 9 -30.66 40.71 -5.76
C ALA A 9 -30.83 41.65 -4.54
N GLU A 10 -31.47 41.15 -3.49
CA GLU A 10 -31.44 41.73 -2.14
C GLU A 10 -30.41 41.01 -1.27
N SER A 11 -29.66 41.81 -0.53
CA SER A 11 -28.55 41.43 0.34
C SER A 11 -28.97 41.21 1.79
N ALA A 12 -28.13 40.42 2.49
CA ALA A 12 -27.82 40.44 3.93
C ALA A 12 -28.61 39.49 4.85
N SER A 13 -27.90 38.52 5.44
CA SER A 13 -27.27 38.72 6.77
C SER A 13 -26.61 37.42 7.27
N GLU A 14 -25.33 37.51 7.63
CA GLU A 14 -24.59 36.47 8.36
C GLU A 14 -24.88 36.59 9.87
N PRO A 15 -24.99 35.48 10.63
CA PRO A 15 -25.06 35.54 12.08
C PRO A 15 -23.66 35.52 12.71
N SER A 16 -23.31 36.63 13.36
CA SER A 16 -22.17 36.79 14.26
C SER A 16 -22.42 36.09 15.60
N TRP A 17 -21.51 35.21 16.02
CA TRP A 17 -21.52 34.62 17.37
C TRP A 17 -20.91 35.61 18.38
N GLY A 18 -21.78 36.19 19.22
CA GLY A 18 -21.40 37.09 20.31
C GLY A 18 -20.78 36.37 21.51
N VAL A 19 -19.67 36.92 21.99
CA VAL A 19 -18.95 36.57 23.22
C VAL A 19 -19.39 37.49 24.34
N GLN A 20 -19.72 36.97 25.54
CA GLN A 20 -19.80 37.72 26.82
C GLN A 20 -19.79 36.73 28.03
N PRO A 21 -19.42 37.12 29.28
CA PRO A 21 -18.05 37.23 29.76
C PRO A 21 -17.78 36.46 31.08
N ALA A 22 -16.53 36.51 31.55
CA ALA A 22 -16.00 35.86 32.75
C ALA A 22 -16.57 36.42 34.08
N VAL A 23 -16.68 35.54 35.08
CA VAL A 23 -16.94 35.89 36.49
C VAL A 23 -15.87 35.23 37.37
N THR A 24 -15.29 36.00 38.30
CA THR A 24 -14.43 35.57 39.41
C THR A 24 -14.88 36.34 40.68
N PRO A 25 -14.34 36.07 41.88
CA PRO A 25 -14.73 34.99 42.81
C PRO A 25 -15.21 35.55 44.17
N ASP A 26 -15.82 34.72 45.04
CA ASP A 26 -15.98 35.05 46.46
C ASP A 26 -15.97 33.79 47.37
N THR A 27 -15.88 34.01 48.67
CA THR A 27 -14.99 33.41 49.67
C THR A 27 -15.69 32.52 50.73
N GLY A 28 -14.89 31.74 51.49
CA GLY A 28 -15.23 31.09 52.78
C GLY A 28 -15.96 29.74 52.64
N GLU A 29 -15.68 28.65 53.37
CA GLU A 29 -15.19 28.48 54.74
C GLU A 29 -14.51 27.10 54.98
N THR A 30 -13.45 27.13 55.79
CA THR A 30 -12.92 26.19 56.81
C THR A 30 -12.78 24.66 56.61
N HIS A 31 -11.54 24.20 56.85
CA HIS A 31 -11.02 22.82 57.00
C HIS A 31 -11.53 22.05 58.25
N PRO A 32 -11.33 20.71 58.28
CA PRO A 32 -10.26 20.20 59.15
C PRO A 32 -9.33 19.17 58.47
N SER A 33 -8.28 18.81 59.21
CA SER A 33 -6.92 18.45 58.79
C SER A 33 -6.55 16.95 58.76
N HIS A 34 -5.61 16.62 57.84
CA HIS A 34 -4.58 15.54 57.81
C HIS A 34 -4.96 14.07 57.48
N PRO A 35 -4.02 13.22 56.98
CA PRO A 35 -2.65 13.47 56.47
C PRO A 35 -2.39 12.98 55.03
N HIS A 36 -1.23 13.38 54.48
CA HIS A 36 -0.67 12.91 53.22
C HIS A 36 -0.33 11.41 53.25
N SER A 37 -0.69 10.69 52.18
CA SER A 37 0.00 9.48 51.75
C SER A 37 0.09 9.46 50.23
N ASP A 38 1.31 9.67 49.74
CA ASP A 38 1.74 9.33 48.38
C ASP A 38 1.50 7.85 48.08
N GLY A 39 1.18 7.56 46.81
CA GLY A 39 1.53 6.28 46.21
C GLY A 39 0.37 5.46 45.64
N ALA A 40 0.50 5.16 44.34
CA ALA A 40 -0.15 4.07 43.60
C ALA A 40 -1.57 4.30 43.06
N LEU A 41 -1.67 5.11 41.99
CA LEU A 41 -2.78 5.04 41.02
C LEU A 41 -2.31 4.93 39.57
N PHE A 42 -1.17 4.29 39.32
CA PHE A 42 -0.82 3.80 37.99
C PHE A 42 0.01 2.52 38.12
N HIS A 43 -0.66 1.37 38.17
CA HIS A 43 0.02 0.13 37.82
C HIS A 43 0.31 0.16 36.32
N THR A 44 1.55 0.50 35.97
CA THR A 44 2.11 0.29 34.65
C THR A 44 2.10 -1.21 34.40
N ARG A 45 1.13 -1.71 33.63
CA ARG A 45 1.24 -3.05 33.04
C ARG A 45 2.48 -3.03 32.16
N GLN A 46 3.49 -3.82 32.54
CA GLN A 46 4.55 -4.17 31.62
C GLN A 46 3.91 -4.79 30.37
N PRO A 47 4.33 -4.43 29.14
CA PRO A 47 3.75 -5.02 27.95
C PRO A 47 4.13 -6.50 27.91
N GLU A 48 3.10 -7.36 27.81
CA GLU A 48 3.23 -8.80 27.55
C GLU A 48 3.83 -9.01 26.14
N SER A 49 5.14 -8.79 25.98
CA SER A 49 5.82 -8.84 24.68
C SER A 49 5.98 -10.26 24.11
N SER A 50 5.58 -11.30 24.84
CA SER A 50 5.82 -12.70 24.48
C SER A 50 4.59 -13.44 23.93
N ARG A 51 3.37 -12.93 24.17
CA ARG A 51 2.13 -13.52 23.62
C ARG A 51 1.84 -13.02 22.21
N GLU A 52 1.97 -11.72 21.95
CA GLU A 52 1.68 -11.14 20.63
C GLU A 52 2.55 -11.74 19.51
N THR A 53 3.79 -12.18 19.77
CA THR A 53 4.69 -12.69 18.72
C THR A 53 4.32 -14.10 18.24
N ARG A 54 3.69 -14.93 19.09
CA ARG A 54 3.33 -16.32 18.72
C ARG A 54 2.03 -16.41 17.93
N ASP A 55 1.15 -15.41 18.05
CA ASP A 55 -0.19 -15.44 17.45
C ASP A 55 -0.23 -14.94 15.99
N ILE A 56 0.89 -14.43 15.45
CA ILE A 56 0.89 -13.66 14.19
C ILE A 56 1.50 -14.44 13.02
N ILE A 57 2.48 -15.32 13.29
CA ILE A 57 3.04 -16.23 12.30
C ILE A 57 2.93 -17.65 12.88
N PRO A 58 1.96 -18.47 12.43
CA PRO A 58 1.82 -19.85 12.89
C PRO A 58 3.08 -20.66 12.56
N ALA A 59 3.41 -21.66 13.39
CA ALA A 59 4.52 -22.55 13.07
C ALA A 59 4.21 -23.34 11.79
N PRO A 60 5.22 -23.85 11.04
CA PRO A 60 4.97 -24.66 9.86
C PRO A 60 4.07 -25.86 10.16
N ASN A 61 3.13 -26.16 9.25
CA ASN A 61 2.13 -27.22 9.37
C ASN A 61 1.04 -27.03 10.45
N GLU A 62 1.00 -25.88 11.12
CA GLU A 62 -0.13 -25.47 11.98
C GLU A 62 -1.24 -24.80 11.16
N LEU A 63 -2.46 -24.78 11.69
CA LEU A 63 -3.57 -24.06 11.07
C LEU A 63 -3.29 -22.56 11.10
N GLY A 64 -3.16 -21.97 9.91
CA GLY A 64 -2.93 -20.55 9.75
C GLY A 64 -4.22 -19.71 9.65
N PRO A 65 -4.09 -18.38 9.51
CA PRO A 65 -5.21 -17.45 9.41
C PRO A 65 -6.10 -17.69 8.18
N THR A 66 -5.58 -18.39 7.18
CA THR A 66 -6.31 -18.82 5.97
C THR A 66 -7.18 -20.06 6.21
N GLY A 67 -7.12 -20.69 7.39
CA GLY A 67 -7.83 -21.94 7.68
C GLY A 67 -7.19 -23.19 7.09
N ARG A 68 -6.05 -23.06 6.39
CA ARG A 68 -5.23 -24.19 5.92
C ARG A 68 -3.94 -24.32 6.72
N LYS A 69 -3.28 -25.48 6.60
CA LYS A 69 -1.95 -25.67 7.17
C LYS A 69 -0.95 -24.73 6.49
N THR A 70 -0.16 -24.01 7.27
CA THR A 70 0.90 -23.12 6.76
C THR A 70 1.95 -23.93 6.01
N ARG A 71 2.36 -23.44 4.83
CA ARG A 71 3.46 -24.05 4.08
C ARG A 71 4.80 -23.60 4.68
N PRO A 72 5.80 -24.49 4.75
CA PRO A 72 7.13 -24.10 5.20
C PRO A 72 7.76 -23.14 4.18
N VAL A 73 8.17 -21.95 4.63
CA VAL A 73 8.87 -20.95 3.83
C VAL A 73 10.27 -20.76 4.44
N PRO A 74 11.37 -21.07 3.73
CA PRO A 74 12.72 -20.93 4.27
C PRO A 74 13.08 -19.46 4.52
N ASP A 75 14.16 -19.24 5.26
CA ASP A 75 14.75 -17.91 5.37
C ASP A 75 15.46 -17.54 4.04
N PRO A 76 15.23 -16.33 3.50
CA PRO A 76 15.88 -15.87 2.30
C PRO A 76 17.39 -15.92 2.43
N GLN A 77 18.04 -16.56 1.45
CA GLN A 77 19.50 -16.54 1.38
C GLN A 77 19.98 -15.17 0.86
N PRO A 78 21.18 -14.73 1.28
CA PRO A 78 21.85 -13.59 0.66
C PRO A 78 22.03 -13.82 -0.84
N LEU A 79 21.91 -12.75 -1.63
CA LEU A 79 22.20 -12.82 -3.07
C LEU A 79 23.70 -12.73 -3.32
N ALA A 80 24.20 -13.48 -4.31
CA ALA A 80 25.59 -13.37 -4.76
C ALA A 80 25.83 -12.14 -5.67
N SER A 81 24.78 -11.71 -6.37
CA SER A 81 24.74 -10.53 -7.24
C SER A 81 23.32 -9.99 -7.29
N HIS A 82 23.16 -8.74 -7.72
CA HIS A 82 21.86 -8.12 -7.91
C HIS A 82 21.44 -8.12 -9.38
N GLY A 83 20.13 -8.15 -9.62
CA GLY A 83 19.50 -8.06 -10.93
C GLY A 83 19.61 -9.30 -11.84
N PRO A 84 18.85 -9.33 -12.96
CA PRO A 84 17.84 -8.33 -13.34
C PRO A 84 16.59 -8.40 -12.46
N ALA A 85 15.90 -7.27 -12.33
CA ALA A 85 14.76 -7.16 -11.45
C ALA A 85 13.57 -8.00 -11.92
N LYS A 86 12.88 -8.61 -10.96
CA LYS A 86 11.51 -9.10 -11.14
C LYS A 86 10.51 -7.96 -10.95
N ILE A 87 9.65 -7.74 -11.94
CA ILE A 87 8.63 -6.69 -11.90
C ILE A 87 7.31 -7.28 -11.39
N ILE A 88 6.80 -6.74 -10.28
CA ILE A 88 5.54 -7.14 -9.66
C ILE A 88 4.56 -5.96 -9.67
N ALA A 89 3.44 -6.12 -10.36
CA ALA A 89 2.36 -5.13 -10.35
C ALA A 89 1.38 -5.39 -9.18
N MET A 90 1.12 -4.36 -8.38
CA MET A 90 0.21 -4.40 -7.24
C MET A 90 -1.18 -3.92 -7.70
N CYS A 91 -2.07 -4.85 -8.03
CA CYS A 91 -3.32 -4.54 -8.73
C CYS A 91 -4.56 -4.95 -7.94
N ASN A 92 -5.55 -4.06 -7.90
CA ASN A 92 -6.92 -4.31 -7.47
C ASN A 92 -7.81 -3.14 -7.89
N GLN A 93 -8.95 -3.44 -8.53
CA GLN A 93 -9.93 -2.45 -8.97
C GLN A 93 -10.61 -1.74 -7.78
N LYS A 94 -10.70 -2.36 -6.60
CA LYS A 94 -11.24 -1.72 -5.41
C LYS A 94 -10.19 -0.77 -4.79
N GLY A 95 -10.61 0.47 -4.52
CA GLY A 95 -9.84 1.41 -3.69
C GLY A 95 -9.79 0.97 -2.21
N GLY A 96 -8.75 1.37 -1.49
CA GLY A 96 -8.69 1.16 -0.03
C GLY A 96 -8.39 -0.28 0.45
N VAL A 97 -8.12 -1.23 -0.43
CA VAL A 97 -7.78 -2.63 -0.06
C VAL A 97 -6.34 -2.82 0.45
N GLY A 98 -5.61 -1.74 0.70
CA GLY A 98 -4.22 -1.80 1.17
C GLY A 98 -3.18 -2.10 0.09
N LYS A 99 -3.40 -1.70 -1.17
CA LYS A 99 -2.38 -1.79 -2.25
C LYS A 99 -1.12 -1.03 -1.90
N THR A 100 -1.22 0.29 -1.79
CA THR A 100 -0.12 1.20 -1.43
C THR A 100 0.55 0.80 -0.12
N THR A 101 -0.24 0.51 0.92
CA THR A 101 0.29 0.01 2.19
C THR A 101 1.10 -1.27 2.01
N SER A 102 0.64 -2.18 1.17
CA SER A 102 1.38 -3.41 0.86
C SER A 102 2.62 -3.13 0.03
N THR A 103 2.55 -2.24 -0.96
CA THR A 103 3.69 -1.86 -1.79
C THR A 103 4.84 -1.30 -0.95
N ILE A 104 4.55 -0.35 -0.05
CA ILE A 104 5.53 0.24 0.88
C ILE A 104 6.17 -0.83 1.75
N ASN A 105 5.34 -1.61 2.46
CA ASN A 105 5.83 -2.48 3.52
C ASN A 105 6.41 -3.79 3.01
N LEU A 106 5.92 -4.30 1.87
CA LEU A 106 6.55 -5.40 1.15
C LEU A 106 7.91 -4.96 0.61
N GLY A 107 8.00 -3.78 -0.03
CA GLY A 107 9.25 -3.24 -0.54
C GLY A 107 10.30 -3.07 0.55
N ALA A 108 9.93 -2.43 1.67
CA ALA A 108 10.82 -2.27 2.82
C ALA A 108 11.23 -3.62 3.44
N SER A 109 10.36 -4.62 3.44
CA SER A 109 10.67 -5.97 3.94
C SER A 109 11.60 -6.74 3.01
N LEU A 110 11.41 -6.65 1.69
CA LEU A 110 12.33 -7.21 0.69
C LEU A 110 13.72 -6.56 0.81
N ALA A 111 13.77 -5.23 0.95
CA ALA A 111 15.00 -4.49 1.19
C ALA A 111 15.70 -4.93 2.48
N GLY A 112 14.93 -5.18 3.56
CA GLY A 112 15.43 -5.75 4.80
C GLY A 112 16.02 -7.16 4.69
N TYR A 113 15.66 -7.92 3.64
CA TYR A 113 16.32 -9.19 3.28
C TYR A 113 17.47 -9.02 2.27
N GLY A 114 18.00 -7.80 2.16
CA GLY A 114 19.15 -7.48 1.32
C GLY A 114 18.84 -7.42 -0.17
N ARG A 115 17.57 -7.22 -0.56
CA ARG A 115 17.18 -7.00 -1.96
C ARG A 115 17.29 -5.52 -2.32
N ARG A 116 17.70 -5.21 -3.54
CA ARG A 116 17.57 -3.86 -4.11
C ARG A 116 16.18 -3.72 -4.71
N VAL A 117 15.40 -2.76 -4.22
CA VAL A 117 13.98 -2.63 -4.56
C VAL A 117 13.72 -1.23 -5.11
N LEU A 118 13.05 -1.17 -6.25
CA LEU A 118 12.46 0.06 -6.78
C LEU A 118 10.95 0.03 -6.58
N LEU A 119 10.41 1.08 -5.98
CA LEU A 119 8.97 1.32 -5.91
C LEU A 119 8.59 2.30 -7.02
N VAL A 120 7.54 1.98 -7.78
CA VAL A 120 7.01 2.86 -8.82
C VAL A 120 5.60 3.26 -8.42
N ASP A 121 5.39 4.55 -8.17
CA ASP A 121 4.08 5.12 -7.93
C ASP A 121 3.39 5.32 -9.28
N LEU A 122 2.35 4.55 -9.56
CA LEU A 122 1.57 4.64 -10.80
C LEU A 122 0.09 4.95 -10.49
N ASP A 123 -0.10 5.81 -9.49
CA ASP A 123 -1.37 6.42 -9.15
C ASP A 123 -1.23 7.96 -9.16
N PRO A 124 -2.05 8.71 -9.92
CA PRO A 124 -2.04 10.17 -9.89
C PRO A 124 -2.29 10.78 -8.50
N GLN A 125 -2.84 10.01 -7.56
CA GLN A 125 -3.00 10.46 -6.17
C GLN A 125 -1.67 10.52 -5.40
N GLY A 126 -0.59 9.91 -5.89
CA GLY A 126 0.73 9.98 -5.27
C GLY A 126 0.82 9.32 -3.89
N ALA A 127 -0.11 8.43 -3.55
CA ALA A 127 -0.26 7.89 -2.19
C ALA A 127 0.97 7.09 -1.74
N LEU A 128 1.66 6.41 -2.66
CA LEU A 128 2.91 5.71 -2.38
C LEU A 128 4.02 6.69 -2.01
N SER A 129 4.14 7.75 -2.80
CA SER A 129 5.12 8.83 -2.59
C SER A 129 4.88 9.53 -1.26
N ALA A 130 3.63 9.93 -0.97
CA ALA A 130 3.25 10.57 0.29
C ALA A 130 3.49 9.64 1.49
N GLY A 131 3.17 8.35 1.36
CA GLY A 131 3.37 7.35 2.41
C GLY A 131 4.84 7.10 2.78
N LEU A 132 5.78 7.56 1.95
CA LEU A 132 7.23 7.54 2.20
C LEU A 132 7.80 8.92 2.57
N GLY A 133 6.92 9.89 2.87
CA GLY A 133 7.31 11.23 3.31
C GLY A 133 7.79 12.15 2.19
N VAL A 134 7.50 11.82 0.92
CA VAL A 134 7.87 12.68 -0.22
C VAL A 134 6.76 13.69 -0.50
N ALA A 135 7.13 14.98 -0.53
CA ALA A 135 6.24 16.08 -0.92
C ALA A 135 6.02 16.10 -2.44
N HIS A 136 5.37 15.06 -2.96
CA HIS A 136 5.28 14.80 -4.41
C HIS A 136 4.62 15.91 -5.24
N HIS A 137 3.82 16.78 -4.61
CA HIS A 137 3.11 17.87 -5.25
C HIS A 137 4.02 19.07 -5.55
N GLU A 138 5.22 19.08 -4.96
CA GLU A 138 6.26 20.09 -5.20
C GLU A 138 7.29 19.61 -6.23
N LEU A 139 7.17 18.38 -6.73
CA LEU A 139 8.13 17.82 -7.69
C LEU A 139 7.81 18.25 -9.12
N ASP A 140 8.81 18.80 -9.80
CA ASP A 140 8.74 19.19 -11.21
C ASP A 140 8.81 17.97 -12.16
N LEU A 141 9.53 16.93 -11.77
CA LEU A 141 9.72 15.70 -12.54
C LEU A 141 9.23 14.49 -11.76
N THR A 142 8.34 13.71 -12.38
CA THR A 142 7.77 12.48 -11.82
C THR A 142 7.67 11.39 -12.90
N VAL A 143 7.07 10.25 -12.55
CA VAL A 143 6.73 9.20 -13.52
C VAL A 143 5.93 9.75 -14.70
N TYR A 144 5.11 10.79 -14.51
CA TYR A 144 4.41 11.46 -15.61
C TYR A 144 5.37 11.90 -16.71
N ASN A 145 6.37 12.72 -16.36
CA ASN A 145 7.33 13.28 -17.31
C ASN A 145 8.15 12.17 -17.96
N LEU A 146 8.57 11.16 -17.19
CA LEU A 146 9.29 10.00 -17.72
C LEU A 146 8.49 9.26 -18.81
N LEU A 147 7.16 9.19 -18.69
CA LEU A 147 6.31 8.50 -19.66
C LEU A 147 6.06 9.31 -20.95
N VAL A 148 6.08 10.64 -20.89
CA VAL A 148 5.62 11.49 -22.01
C VAL A 148 6.69 12.40 -22.61
N GLU A 149 7.78 12.68 -21.88
CA GLU A 149 8.85 13.56 -22.31
C GLU A 149 10.11 12.77 -22.72
N ALA A 150 10.44 12.79 -24.01
CA ALA A 150 11.56 12.01 -24.56
C ALA A 150 12.95 12.35 -23.98
N LYS A 151 13.09 13.47 -23.26
CA LYS A 151 14.36 13.92 -22.69
C LYS A 151 14.56 13.51 -21.22
N VAL A 152 13.48 13.10 -20.55
CA VAL A 152 13.53 12.71 -19.13
C VAL A 152 13.91 11.24 -19.06
N SER A 153 14.93 10.94 -18.26
CA SER A 153 15.40 9.59 -18.00
C SER A 153 14.96 9.12 -16.61
N ALA A 154 15.02 7.81 -16.37
CA ALA A 154 14.73 7.25 -15.06
C ALA A 154 15.64 7.83 -13.96
N ASP A 155 16.89 8.14 -14.29
CA ASP A 155 17.87 8.71 -13.36
C ASP A 155 17.50 10.12 -12.89
N ASP A 156 16.70 10.86 -13.65
CA ASP A 156 16.26 12.20 -13.29
C ASP A 156 15.15 12.20 -12.22
N ILE A 157 14.44 11.08 -12.06
CA ILE A 157 13.26 10.98 -11.18
C ILE A 157 13.40 9.97 -10.04
N ILE A 158 14.36 9.04 -10.10
CA ILE A 158 14.55 8.05 -9.03
C ILE A 158 15.08 8.77 -7.78
N MET A 159 14.37 8.56 -6.67
CA MET A 159 14.72 9.10 -5.35
C MET A 159 15.14 7.98 -4.41
N ARG A 160 16.19 8.24 -3.61
CA ARG A 160 16.54 7.39 -2.46
C ARG A 160 15.52 7.61 -1.35
N THR A 161 15.03 6.52 -0.76
CA THR A 161 14.18 6.62 0.44
C THR A 161 15.03 6.63 1.72
N ARG A 162 14.38 6.74 2.88
CA ARG A 162 15.04 6.60 4.19
C ARG A 162 15.40 5.15 4.54
N VAL A 163 14.97 4.19 3.73
CA VAL A 163 15.24 2.76 3.90
C VAL A 163 16.35 2.35 2.93
N ASP A 164 17.42 1.77 3.47
CA ASP A 164 18.52 1.27 2.65
C ASP A 164 18.04 0.24 1.62
N ASN A 165 18.60 0.31 0.41
CA ASN A 165 18.24 -0.53 -0.74
C ASN A 165 16.79 -0.37 -1.24
N LEU A 166 16.07 0.67 -0.81
CA LEU A 166 14.73 0.99 -1.28
C LEU A 166 14.71 2.37 -1.97
N ASP A 167 14.43 2.36 -3.26
CA ASP A 167 14.31 3.56 -4.08
C ASP A 167 12.85 3.77 -4.52
N LEU A 168 12.51 4.99 -4.92
CA LEU A 168 11.17 5.40 -5.33
C LEU A 168 11.21 6.17 -6.66
N MET A 169 10.33 5.83 -7.58
CA MET A 169 9.88 6.69 -8.68
C MET A 169 8.53 7.32 -8.27
N PRO A 170 8.50 8.64 -7.99
CA PRO A 170 7.31 9.29 -7.47
C PRO A 170 6.28 9.62 -8.55
N SER A 171 5.04 9.86 -8.11
CA SER A 171 3.93 10.31 -8.96
C SER A 171 3.27 11.54 -8.36
N ASN A 172 2.63 12.35 -9.20
CA ASN A 172 1.80 13.47 -8.80
C ASN A 172 0.52 13.52 -9.67
N ILE A 173 -0.29 14.56 -9.46
CA ILE A 173 -1.58 14.72 -10.15
C ILE A 173 -1.44 14.80 -11.69
N ASP A 174 -0.29 15.22 -12.21
CA ASP A 174 -0.05 15.37 -13.65
C ASP A 174 -0.08 14.02 -14.37
N LEU A 175 0.19 12.91 -13.65
CA LEU A 175 0.06 11.56 -14.20
C LEU A 175 -1.35 11.27 -14.74
N SER A 176 -2.39 11.95 -14.25
CA SER A 176 -3.75 11.86 -14.81
C SER A 176 -3.83 12.30 -16.29
N ALA A 177 -2.96 13.21 -16.73
CA ALA A 177 -2.88 13.65 -18.12
C ALA A 177 -2.16 12.63 -19.02
N ALA A 178 -1.36 11.72 -18.45
CA ALA A 178 -0.64 10.70 -19.23
C ALA A 178 -1.59 9.81 -20.02
N GLU A 179 -2.74 9.43 -19.44
CA GLU A 179 -3.69 8.55 -20.14
C GLU A 179 -4.20 9.16 -21.44
N ILE A 180 -4.38 10.49 -21.48
CA ILE A 180 -4.84 11.22 -22.68
C ILE A 180 -3.69 11.37 -23.68
N GLN A 181 -2.50 11.76 -23.22
CA GLN A 181 -1.35 12.00 -24.11
C GLN A 181 -0.84 10.72 -24.76
N LEU A 182 -0.89 9.60 -24.04
CA LEU A 182 -0.47 8.29 -24.55
C LEU A 182 -1.47 7.69 -25.56
N VAL A 183 -2.68 8.25 -25.73
CA VAL A 183 -3.67 7.68 -26.67
C VAL A 183 -3.13 7.58 -28.09
N THR A 184 -2.36 8.57 -28.52
CA THR A 184 -1.79 8.66 -29.88
C THR A 184 -0.43 7.99 -30.03
N GLU A 185 0.17 7.57 -28.92
CA GLU A 185 1.50 6.94 -28.91
C GLU A 185 1.40 5.52 -29.50
N VAL A 186 2.32 5.20 -30.41
CA VAL A 186 2.43 3.85 -30.96
C VAL A 186 3.06 2.95 -29.90
N GLY A 187 2.38 1.85 -29.57
CA GLY A 187 2.83 0.98 -28.48
C GLY A 187 2.69 1.63 -27.10
N ARG A 188 1.62 2.42 -26.92
CA ARG A 188 1.29 3.11 -25.66
C ARG A 188 1.15 2.18 -24.45
N GLU A 189 0.80 0.92 -24.67
CA GLU A 189 0.71 -0.09 -23.61
C GLU A 189 2.09 -0.56 -23.13
N GLN A 190 3.16 -0.30 -23.90
CA GLN A 190 4.54 -0.68 -23.56
C GLN A 190 5.37 0.49 -23.02
N THR A 191 4.80 1.69 -22.87
CA THR A 191 5.56 2.90 -22.49
C THR A 191 6.28 2.74 -21.16
N LEU A 192 5.61 2.25 -20.11
CA LEU A 192 6.27 2.03 -18.82
C LEU A 192 7.39 0.99 -18.92
N GLY A 193 7.18 -0.09 -19.68
CA GLY A 193 8.21 -1.10 -19.91
C GLY A 193 9.45 -0.54 -20.60
N ARG A 194 9.28 0.35 -21.59
CA ARG A 194 10.39 1.00 -22.31
C ARG A 194 11.28 1.83 -21.38
N VAL A 195 10.67 2.55 -20.44
CA VAL A 195 11.42 3.44 -19.52
C VAL A 195 12.04 2.70 -18.34
N LEU A 196 11.45 1.57 -17.93
CA LEU A 196 12.01 0.72 -16.88
C LEU A 196 13.12 -0.21 -17.38
N HIS A 197 13.08 -0.65 -18.64
CA HIS A 197 14.04 -1.63 -19.18
C HIS A 197 15.52 -1.26 -18.96
N PRO A 198 15.98 0.00 -19.16
CA PRO A 198 17.39 0.36 -18.98
C PRO A 198 17.91 0.28 -17.54
N ILE A 199 17.02 0.13 -16.56
CA ILE A 199 17.39 0.16 -15.14
C ILE A 199 17.13 -1.16 -14.40
N LEU A 200 16.61 -2.19 -15.08
CA LEU A 200 16.24 -3.46 -14.43
C LEU A 200 17.43 -4.19 -13.82
N ASP A 201 18.62 -4.08 -14.41
CA ASP A 201 19.84 -4.71 -13.87
C ASP A 201 20.33 -4.11 -12.54
N ARG A 202 19.75 -2.98 -12.11
CA ARG A 202 20.14 -2.28 -10.88
C ARG A 202 19.40 -2.80 -9.64
N TYR A 203 18.29 -3.49 -9.84
CA TYR A 203 17.36 -3.90 -8.79
C TYR A 203 17.09 -5.41 -8.87
N ASP A 204 16.65 -5.99 -7.75
CA ASP A 204 16.17 -7.37 -7.69
C ASP A 204 14.64 -7.41 -7.83
N TYR A 205 13.96 -6.34 -7.38
CA TYR A 205 12.51 -6.20 -7.49
C TYR A 205 12.12 -4.79 -7.94
N VAL A 206 11.14 -4.70 -8.82
CA VAL A 206 10.37 -3.47 -9.08
C VAL A 206 8.93 -3.72 -8.66
N LEU A 207 8.43 -2.96 -7.68
CA LEU A 207 7.02 -3.03 -7.26
C LEU A 207 6.27 -1.83 -7.82
N ILE A 208 5.24 -2.06 -8.63
CA ILE A 208 4.43 -1.00 -9.25
C ILE A 208 3.11 -0.86 -8.49
N ASP A 209 2.90 0.27 -7.80
CA ASP A 209 1.64 0.59 -7.13
C ASP A 209 0.63 1.13 -8.14
N CYS A 210 -0.38 0.34 -8.47
CA CYS A 210 -1.35 0.73 -9.50
C CYS A 210 -2.56 1.45 -8.88
N GLN A 211 -3.06 2.46 -9.59
CA GLN A 211 -4.35 3.10 -9.28
C GLN A 211 -5.52 2.08 -9.21
N PRO A 212 -6.62 2.40 -8.48
CA PRO A 212 -7.83 1.57 -8.40
C PRO A 212 -8.68 1.64 -9.68
N SER A 213 -8.06 1.54 -10.84
CA SER A 213 -8.71 1.51 -12.15
C SER A 213 -8.04 0.46 -13.04
N LEU A 214 -8.73 0.03 -14.10
CA LEU A 214 -8.17 -0.83 -15.14
C LEU A 214 -7.92 -0.02 -16.43
N GLY A 215 -7.48 1.23 -16.26
CA GLY A 215 -7.14 2.16 -17.33
C GLY A 215 -5.79 1.87 -18.00
N LEU A 216 -5.35 2.80 -18.85
CA LEU A 216 -4.14 2.62 -19.66
C LEU A 216 -2.87 2.50 -18.81
N LEU A 217 -2.80 3.20 -17.67
CA LEU A 217 -1.66 3.10 -16.75
C LEU A 217 -1.55 1.70 -16.14
N THR A 218 -2.67 1.13 -15.69
CA THR A 218 -2.70 -0.24 -15.15
C THR A 218 -2.36 -1.26 -16.22
N VAL A 219 -2.82 -1.07 -17.47
CA VAL A 219 -2.42 -1.92 -18.61
C VAL A 219 -0.91 -1.81 -18.87
N ASN A 220 -0.32 -0.63 -18.76
CA ASN A 220 1.14 -0.44 -18.87
C ASN A 220 1.89 -1.25 -17.81
N ALA A 221 1.48 -1.15 -16.54
CA ALA A 221 2.07 -1.94 -15.45
C ALA A 221 1.99 -3.44 -15.72
N LEU A 222 0.83 -3.95 -16.13
CA LEU A 222 0.63 -5.37 -16.44
C LEU A 222 1.42 -5.81 -17.69
N THR A 223 1.62 -4.92 -18.66
CA THR A 223 2.33 -5.23 -19.90
C THR A 223 3.84 -5.41 -19.67
N CYS A 224 4.43 -4.71 -18.71
CA CYS A 224 5.84 -4.90 -18.35
C CYS A 224 6.06 -5.87 -17.17
N ALA A 225 5.06 -6.14 -16.34
CA ALA A 225 5.21 -6.98 -15.16
C ALA A 225 5.53 -8.45 -15.50
N ASP A 226 6.36 -9.09 -14.68
CA ASP A 226 6.50 -10.55 -14.70
C ASP A 226 5.36 -11.20 -13.93
N GLU A 227 4.94 -10.56 -12.82
CA GLU A 227 3.93 -11.09 -11.93
C GLU A 227 2.93 -10.03 -11.46
N VAL A 228 1.71 -10.46 -11.15
CA VAL A 228 0.67 -9.64 -10.51
C VAL A 228 0.42 -10.14 -9.09
N LEU A 229 0.52 -9.26 -8.12
CA LEU A 229 0.13 -9.52 -6.73
C LEU A 229 -1.16 -8.75 -6.44
N ILE A 230 -2.16 -9.43 -5.87
CA ILE A 230 -3.50 -8.88 -5.64
C ILE A 230 -3.77 -8.73 -4.14
N PRO A 231 -3.60 -7.54 -3.56
CA PRO A 231 -4.08 -7.23 -2.21
C PRO A 231 -5.61 -7.18 -2.19
N MET A 232 -6.26 -7.88 -1.28
CA MET A 232 -7.73 -7.87 -1.16
C MET A 232 -8.19 -7.87 0.29
N GLU A 233 -9.31 -7.20 0.54
CA GLU A 233 -10.02 -7.25 1.83
C GLU A 233 -11.10 -8.33 1.80
N CYS A 234 -11.35 -9.00 2.94
CA CYS A 234 -12.42 -9.99 3.08
C CYS A 234 -13.81 -9.34 3.20
N GLU A 235 -14.33 -8.86 2.08
CA GLU A 235 -15.70 -8.35 1.94
C GLU A 235 -16.48 -9.10 0.84
N TYR A 236 -17.80 -9.05 0.92
CA TYR A 236 -18.71 -9.74 0.01
C TYR A 236 -18.44 -9.45 -1.48
N PHE A 237 -18.18 -8.19 -1.85
CA PHE A 237 -17.95 -7.81 -3.25
C PHE A 237 -16.53 -8.12 -3.76
N SER A 238 -15.60 -8.49 -2.87
CA SER A 238 -14.20 -8.69 -3.24
C SER A 238 -14.00 -9.84 -4.23
N LEU A 239 -14.81 -10.91 -4.14
CA LEU A 239 -14.74 -12.04 -5.07
C LEU A 239 -15.13 -11.64 -6.51
N ARG A 240 -16.13 -10.77 -6.65
CA ARG A 240 -16.55 -10.26 -7.97
C ARG A 240 -15.48 -9.35 -8.58
N GLY A 241 -14.90 -8.46 -7.78
CA GLY A 241 -13.80 -7.61 -8.21
C GLY A 241 -12.57 -8.40 -8.64
N LEU A 242 -12.28 -9.49 -7.92
CA LEU A 242 -11.17 -10.39 -8.24
C LEU A 242 -11.39 -11.14 -9.57
N ALA A 243 -12.61 -11.59 -9.85
CA ALA A 243 -12.94 -12.20 -11.14
C ALA A 243 -12.70 -11.24 -12.32
N LEU A 244 -13.19 -9.99 -12.21
CA LEU A 244 -12.97 -8.99 -13.26
C LEU A 244 -11.50 -8.63 -13.45
N LEU A 245 -10.73 -8.57 -12.36
CA LEU A 245 -9.28 -8.37 -12.44
C LEU A 245 -8.61 -9.55 -13.15
N ASN A 246 -9.00 -10.79 -12.82
CA ASN A 246 -8.46 -11.99 -13.47
C ASN A 246 -8.72 -11.96 -14.99
N ASP A 247 -9.93 -11.62 -15.41
CA ASP A 247 -10.27 -11.48 -16.84
C ASP A 247 -9.39 -10.44 -17.55
N THR A 248 -9.06 -9.32 -16.89
CA THR A 248 -8.17 -8.31 -17.44
C THR A 248 -6.72 -8.81 -17.52
N VAL A 249 -6.23 -9.46 -16.46
CA VAL A 249 -4.89 -10.05 -16.44
C VAL A 249 -4.74 -11.09 -17.56
N GLU A 250 -5.73 -11.94 -17.78
CA GLU A 250 -5.74 -12.92 -18.87
C GLU A 250 -5.71 -12.25 -20.25
N LYS A 251 -6.54 -11.21 -20.47
CA LYS A 251 -6.52 -10.45 -21.74
C LYS A 251 -5.18 -9.78 -22.01
N VAL A 252 -4.56 -9.19 -20.99
CA VAL A 252 -3.22 -8.58 -21.13
C VAL A 252 -2.19 -9.67 -21.42
N ARG A 253 -2.25 -10.80 -20.70
CA ARG A 253 -1.34 -11.93 -20.93
C ARG A 253 -1.41 -12.44 -22.36
N ASP A 254 -2.62 -12.64 -22.88
CA ASP A 254 -2.82 -13.25 -24.20
C ASP A 254 -2.48 -12.30 -25.36
N ARG A 255 -2.59 -10.99 -25.15
CA ARG A 255 -2.46 -9.99 -26.24
C ARG A 255 -1.19 -9.14 -26.19
N LEU A 256 -0.65 -8.91 -25.00
CA LEU A 256 0.40 -7.91 -24.78
C LEU A 256 1.63 -8.49 -24.06
N ASN A 257 1.43 -9.35 -23.05
CA ASN A 257 2.53 -9.88 -22.23
C ASN A 257 2.36 -11.37 -21.89
N PRO A 258 2.74 -12.28 -22.79
CA PRO A 258 2.62 -13.73 -22.57
C PRO A 258 3.38 -14.28 -21.36
N ARG A 259 4.30 -13.50 -20.78
CA ARG A 259 5.08 -13.90 -19.59
C ARG A 259 4.38 -13.58 -18.27
N LEU A 260 3.33 -12.75 -18.30
CA LEU A 260 2.61 -12.30 -17.11
C LEU A 260 1.99 -13.49 -16.36
N LYS A 261 2.33 -13.59 -15.08
CA LYS A 261 1.79 -14.62 -14.18
C LYS A 261 1.05 -13.98 -13.01
N LEU A 262 0.10 -14.71 -12.46
CA LEU A 262 -0.46 -14.36 -11.16
C LEU A 262 0.51 -14.82 -10.06
N ALA A 263 1.17 -13.90 -9.35
CA ALA A 263 1.98 -14.25 -8.17
C ALA A 263 1.08 -14.82 -7.07
N GLY A 264 -0.10 -14.21 -6.90
CA GLY A 264 -1.12 -14.66 -5.99
C GLY A 264 -1.93 -13.54 -5.35
N ILE A 265 -2.66 -13.93 -4.30
CA ILE A 265 -3.61 -13.07 -3.58
C ILE A 265 -3.15 -12.92 -2.14
N VAL A 266 -3.05 -11.68 -1.67
CA VAL A 266 -2.73 -11.35 -0.27
C VAL A 266 -3.97 -10.80 0.39
N VAL A 267 -4.43 -11.47 1.44
CA VAL A 267 -5.55 -10.95 2.23
C VAL A 267 -5.04 -9.87 3.18
N THR A 268 -5.66 -8.71 3.12
CA THR A 268 -5.34 -7.53 3.92
C THR A 268 -6.52 -7.14 4.81
N MET A 269 -6.21 -6.34 5.83
CA MET A 269 -7.17 -5.80 6.81
C MET A 269 -8.05 -6.89 7.47
N PHE A 270 -7.50 -8.10 7.63
CA PHE A 270 -8.25 -9.24 8.12
C PHE A 270 -8.61 -9.09 9.60
N ASP A 271 -9.86 -9.43 9.93
CA ASP A 271 -10.35 -9.52 11.31
C ASP A 271 -10.97 -10.89 11.57
N ALA A 272 -10.15 -11.78 12.15
CA ALA A 272 -10.54 -13.16 12.47
C ALA A 272 -11.71 -13.28 13.48
N ARG A 273 -12.04 -12.19 14.19
CA ARG A 273 -13.12 -12.19 15.18
C ARG A 273 -14.49 -12.19 14.51
N THR A 274 -14.58 -11.65 13.31
CA THR A 274 -15.86 -11.55 12.60
C THR A 274 -16.15 -12.84 11.83
N LEU A 275 -17.40 -13.30 11.88
CA LEU A 275 -17.84 -14.45 11.09
C LEU A 275 -17.69 -14.18 9.60
N HIS A 276 -18.07 -12.97 9.17
CA HIS A 276 -18.03 -12.55 7.77
C HIS A 276 -16.62 -12.67 7.16
N SER A 277 -15.59 -12.12 7.82
CA SER A 277 -14.22 -12.21 7.29
C SER A 277 -13.75 -13.65 7.17
N ARG A 278 -14.12 -14.53 8.11
CA ARG A 278 -13.77 -15.96 8.05
C ARG A 278 -14.47 -16.67 6.90
N GLU A 279 -15.76 -16.44 6.70
CA GLU A 279 -16.52 -17.03 5.59
C GLU A 279 -15.97 -16.61 4.22
N VAL A 280 -15.67 -15.31 4.06
CA VAL A 280 -15.06 -14.80 2.83
C VAL A 280 -13.67 -15.38 2.63
N MET A 281 -12.84 -15.47 3.68
CA MET A 281 -11.52 -16.12 3.61
C MET A 281 -11.63 -17.57 3.14
N THR A 282 -12.50 -18.38 3.77
CA THR A 282 -12.72 -19.77 3.36
C THR A 282 -13.09 -19.85 1.89
N ARG A 283 -13.99 -18.98 1.42
CA ARG A 283 -14.40 -18.98 0.02
C ARG A 283 -13.28 -18.58 -0.94
N VAL A 284 -12.44 -17.61 -0.57
CA VAL A 284 -11.27 -17.22 -1.36
C VAL A 284 -10.31 -18.40 -1.47
N VAL A 285 -10.02 -19.10 -0.37
CA VAL A 285 -9.14 -20.26 -0.36
C VAL A 285 -9.74 -21.44 -1.15
N GLU A 286 -11.04 -21.69 -1.05
CA GLU A 286 -11.74 -22.71 -1.86
C GLU A 286 -11.64 -22.47 -3.36
N VAL A 287 -11.80 -21.21 -3.79
CA VAL A 287 -11.84 -20.85 -5.22
C VAL A 287 -10.44 -20.73 -5.81
N PHE A 288 -9.51 -20.14 -5.08
CA PHE A 288 -8.19 -19.75 -5.60
C PHE A 288 -7.05 -20.66 -5.13
N GLY A 289 -7.27 -21.47 -4.09
CA GLY A 289 -6.33 -22.50 -3.64
C GLY A 289 -4.92 -21.97 -3.35
N ASP A 290 -3.93 -22.53 -4.04
CA ASP A 290 -2.51 -22.28 -3.77
C ASP A 290 -2.03 -20.88 -4.16
N VAL A 291 -2.78 -20.15 -5.00
CA VAL A 291 -2.41 -18.78 -5.36
C VAL A 291 -2.64 -17.83 -4.18
N VAL A 292 -3.50 -18.17 -3.21
CA VAL A 292 -3.65 -17.39 -1.98
C VAL A 292 -2.36 -17.51 -1.15
N TYR A 293 -1.87 -16.41 -0.62
CA TYR A 293 -0.73 -16.39 0.30
C TYR A 293 -1.13 -16.93 1.67
N ASP A 294 -0.22 -17.63 2.35
CA ASP A 294 -0.47 -18.06 3.75
C ASP A 294 -0.42 -16.87 4.70
N THR A 295 0.43 -15.90 4.37
CA THR A 295 0.56 -14.68 5.13
C THR A 295 -0.66 -13.79 4.94
N VAL A 296 -1.27 -13.37 6.05
CA VAL A 296 -2.42 -12.46 6.07
C VAL A 296 -2.05 -11.20 6.84
N ILE A 297 -2.42 -10.04 6.31
CA ILE A 297 -2.20 -8.75 6.97
C ILE A 297 -3.44 -8.41 7.79
N THR A 298 -3.31 -8.37 9.11
CA THR A 298 -4.41 -8.06 10.03
C THR A 298 -4.69 -6.55 10.10
N ARG A 299 -5.93 -6.19 10.46
CA ARG A 299 -6.30 -4.79 10.66
C ARG A 299 -5.57 -4.21 11.88
N THR A 300 -4.94 -3.04 11.72
CA THR A 300 -4.29 -2.32 12.81
C THR A 300 -4.33 -0.80 12.58
N VAL A 301 -4.38 -0.02 13.66
CA VAL A 301 -4.32 1.45 13.63
C VAL A 301 -2.94 1.98 13.24
N ARG A 302 -1.91 1.12 13.31
CA ARG A 302 -0.51 1.50 13.04
C ARG A 302 -0.24 1.82 11.57
N PHE A 303 -0.98 1.25 10.62
CA PHE A 303 -0.75 1.55 9.21
C PHE A 303 -1.10 3.01 8.86
N PRO A 304 -2.27 3.55 9.24
CA PRO A 304 -2.52 4.98 9.13
C PRO A 304 -1.45 5.85 9.79
N GLU A 305 -0.98 5.48 10.99
CA GLU A 305 0.07 6.22 11.71
C GLU A 305 1.40 6.23 10.93
N THR A 306 1.77 5.12 10.31
CA THR A 306 2.99 5.03 9.48
C THR A 306 2.92 5.90 8.23
N SER A 307 1.76 6.01 7.60
CA SER A 307 1.57 6.90 6.43
C SER A 307 1.73 8.36 6.81
N VAL A 308 1.26 8.77 7.99
CA VAL A 308 1.46 10.14 8.50
C VAL A 308 2.93 10.39 8.87
N ALA A 309 3.62 9.38 9.41
CA ALA A 309 5.04 9.47 9.73
C ALA A 309 5.96 9.49 8.50
N GLY A 310 5.46 9.06 7.33
CA GLY A 310 6.24 8.98 6.10
C GLY A 310 7.33 7.90 6.15
N GLU A 311 7.11 6.81 6.87
CA GLU A 311 8.05 5.70 6.96
C GLU A 311 7.36 4.33 7.07
N PRO A 312 7.97 3.24 6.57
CA PRO A 312 7.35 1.91 6.63
C PRO A 312 7.15 1.39 8.06
N ILE A 313 6.19 0.48 8.26
CA ILE A 313 5.93 -0.15 9.56
C ILE A 313 7.14 -0.93 10.09
N THR A 314 8.01 -1.40 9.19
CA THR A 314 9.21 -2.15 9.54
C THR A 314 10.28 -1.30 10.23
N THR A 315 10.28 0.01 10.03
CA THR A 315 11.15 0.97 10.73
C THR A 315 10.42 1.67 11.87
N TRP A 316 9.17 2.06 11.65
CA TRP A 316 8.36 2.81 12.63
C TRP A 316 7.94 1.96 13.84
N ALA A 317 7.45 0.73 13.58
CA ALA A 317 7.04 -0.22 14.61
C ALA A 317 7.58 -1.63 14.31
N PRO A 318 8.91 -1.84 14.37
CA PRO A 318 9.60 -3.03 13.89
C PRO A 318 9.16 -4.33 14.57
N LYS A 319 8.68 -4.24 15.83
CA LYS A 319 8.22 -5.39 16.63
C LYS A 319 6.72 -5.67 16.47
N SER A 320 5.98 -4.82 15.77
CA SER A 320 4.53 -4.97 15.61
C SER A 320 4.14 -6.17 14.77
N GLY A 321 2.88 -6.59 14.92
CA GLY A 321 2.28 -7.64 14.11
C GLY A 321 2.32 -7.38 12.61
N GLY A 322 2.00 -6.15 12.19
CA GLY A 322 2.04 -5.78 10.78
C GLY A 322 3.45 -5.84 10.19
N ALA A 323 4.47 -5.44 10.96
CA ALA A 323 5.87 -5.57 10.54
C ALA A 323 6.29 -7.04 10.39
N GLN A 324 5.90 -7.90 11.33
CA GLN A 324 6.17 -9.34 11.23
C GLN A 324 5.44 -9.98 10.05
N ALA A 325 4.17 -9.60 9.81
CA ALA A 325 3.38 -10.09 8.69
C ALA A 325 3.99 -9.68 7.34
N TYR A 326 4.42 -8.43 7.15
CA TYR A 326 5.09 -8.05 5.89
C TYR A 326 6.46 -8.69 5.71
N ARG A 327 7.22 -8.95 6.79
CA ARG A 327 8.44 -9.76 6.72
C ARG A 327 8.15 -11.21 6.32
N ALA A 328 7.06 -11.81 6.80
CA ALA A 328 6.64 -13.14 6.37
C ALA A 328 6.19 -13.16 4.90
N LEU A 329 5.44 -12.13 4.48
CA LEU A 329 4.98 -11.99 3.11
C LEU A 329 6.18 -11.86 2.15
N ALA A 330 7.17 -11.04 2.49
CA ALA A 330 8.39 -10.90 1.69
C ALA A 330 9.14 -12.23 1.53
N ARG A 331 9.22 -13.06 2.59
CA ARG A 331 9.80 -14.41 2.48
C ARG A 331 9.02 -15.29 1.52
N GLU A 332 7.68 -15.26 1.62
CA GLU A 332 6.81 -16.05 0.75
C GLU A 332 6.93 -15.61 -0.72
N VAL A 333 7.03 -14.29 -0.97
CA VAL A 333 7.28 -13.72 -2.31
C VAL A 333 8.63 -14.16 -2.85
N ILE A 334 9.71 -14.08 -2.06
CA ILE A 334 11.05 -14.54 -2.46
C ILE A 334 11.03 -16.04 -2.77
N TYR A 335 10.40 -16.84 -1.91
CA TYR A 335 10.35 -18.29 -2.08
C TYR A 335 9.56 -18.71 -3.33
N ARG A 336 8.40 -18.08 -3.59
CA ARG A 336 7.59 -18.36 -4.79
C ARG A 336 8.24 -17.85 -6.07
N SER A 337 9.03 -16.79 -5.96
CA SER A 337 9.67 -16.15 -7.10
C SER A 337 10.81 -16.95 -7.72
N GLY A 338 11.39 -17.91 -6.98
CA GLY A 338 12.69 -18.47 -7.31
C GLY A 338 13.84 -17.56 -6.86
N PRO A 339 15.08 -18.09 -6.82
CA PRO A 339 16.27 -17.35 -6.41
C PRO A 339 16.58 -16.14 -7.28
#